data_AF-A0A2I1EGG3-F1
#
_entry.id   AF-A0A2I1EGG3-F1
#
_cell.length_a   1.000
_cell.length_b   1.000
_cell.length_c   1.000
_cell.angle_alpha   90.00
_cell.angle_beta   90.00
_cell.angle_gamma   90.00
#
_symmetry.space_group_name_H-M   'P 1'
#
loop_
_entity.id
_entity.type
_entity.pdbx_description
1 polymer ?
#
loop_
_entity_poly.entity_id
_entity_poly.type
_entity_poly.pdbx_seq_one_letter_code
_entity_poly.pdbx_strand_id
1 'polypeptide(L)'
;MKQSLNYLTIIVSNCENYIECSSIILQNLGQVLPFKLEYLDLVLHIKMSDFEVFLKNSQDTFIKKLLINNFNDLKGQDILSYIKEYIMKKKRAKYLAFMYSYESTSDDEDIENYKELASMKDEVEEFKLYGIKLL
;
A
#
# COMPACT_ATOMS: atom_id res chain seq x y z
N MET A 1 16.45 3.19 -21.81
CA MET A 1 16.98 2.18 -20.85
C MET A 1 15.94 1.08 -20.71
N LYS A 2 16.33 -0.20 -20.87
CA LYS A 2 15.40 -1.33 -20.69
C LYS A 2 15.50 -1.77 -19.23
N GLN A 3 14.65 -1.24 -18.36
CA GLN A 3 14.55 -1.70 -16.97
C GLN A 3 13.94 -3.11 -16.96
N SER A 4 14.62 -4.07 -16.34
CA SER A 4 14.21 -5.48 -16.24
C SER A 4 13.48 -5.81 -14.94
N LEU A 5 13.22 -4.81 -14.09
CA LEU A 5 12.57 -5.01 -12.81
C LEU A 5 11.10 -5.37 -13.04
N ASN A 6 10.71 -6.58 -12.66
CA ASN A 6 9.33 -7.07 -12.78
C ASN A 6 8.68 -7.32 -11.41
N TYR A 7 9.49 -7.59 -10.38
CA TYR A 7 9.07 -7.97 -9.04
C TYR A 7 9.88 -7.16 -8.04
N LEU A 8 9.22 -6.56 -7.06
CA LEU A 8 9.87 -5.82 -5.98
C LEU A 8 9.12 -6.04 -4.67
N THR A 9 9.85 -6.37 -3.62
CA THR A 9 9.35 -6.42 -2.24
C THR A 9 10.25 -5.54 -1.39
N ILE A 10 9.66 -4.66 -0.59
CA ILE A 10 10.38 -3.81 0.36
C ILE A 10 9.76 -3.98 1.74
N ILE A 11 10.61 -4.29 2.71
CA ILE A 11 10.21 -4.52 4.10
C ILE A 11 11.06 -3.63 4.99
N VAL A 12 10.40 -2.83 5.83
CA VAL A 12 11.03 -2.03 6.88
C VAL A 12 10.64 -2.62 8.23
N SER A 13 11.51 -3.45 8.81
CA SER A 13 11.26 -4.11 10.11
C SER A 13 12.40 -3.93 11.13
N ASN A 14 13.60 -3.52 10.70
CA ASN A 14 14.81 -3.46 11.54
C ASN A 14 15.51 -2.09 11.47
N CYS A 15 14.75 -1.01 11.38
CA CYS A 15 15.29 0.35 11.36
C CYS A 15 15.00 1.04 12.70
N GLU A 16 16.00 1.73 13.28
CA GLU A 16 15.84 2.50 14.53
C GLU A 16 14.69 3.51 14.43
N ASN A 17 14.48 4.09 13.25
CA ASN A 17 13.35 4.96 12.93
C ASN A 17 12.58 4.43 11.73
N TYR A 18 11.75 3.41 11.97
CA TYR A 18 10.95 2.74 10.94
C TYR A 18 10.05 3.68 10.13
N ILE A 19 9.56 4.76 10.75
CA ILE A 19 8.76 5.79 10.09
C ILE A 19 9.62 6.58 9.09
N GLU A 20 10.80 7.05 9.50
CA GLU A 20 11.69 7.82 8.63
C GLU A 20 12.24 6.97 7.47
N CYS A 21 12.63 5.73 7.75
CA CYS A 21 13.00 4.74 6.73
C CYS A 21 11.89 4.57 5.68
N SER A 22 10.63 4.42 6.13
CA SER A 22 9.47 4.30 5.25
C SER A 22 9.20 5.58 4.45
N SER A 23 9.36 6.76 5.06
CA SER A 23 9.25 8.07 4.38
C SER A 23 10.26 8.19 3.23
N ILE A 24 11.53 7.87 3.47
CA ILE A 24 12.59 7.95 2.44
C ILE A 24 12.24 7.03 1.26
N ILE A 25 11.77 5.81 1.54
CA ILE A 25 11.35 4.87 0.49
C ILE A 25 10.20 5.47 -0.32
N LEU A 26 9.12 5.90 0.32
CA LEU A 26 7.92 6.39 -0.38
C LEU A 26 8.19 7.66 -1.22
N GLN A 27 9.00 8.59 -0.71
CA GLN A 27 9.33 9.82 -1.44
C GLN A 27 10.12 9.57 -2.73
N ASN A 28 10.96 8.54 -2.76
CA ASN A 28 11.86 8.25 -3.88
C ASN A 28 11.38 7.13 -4.81
N LEU A 29 10.72 6.10 -4.26
CA LEU A 29 10.42 4.86 -4.99
C LEU A 29 9.62 5.11 -6.26
N GLY A 30 8.58 5.95 -6.19
CA GLY A 30 7.69 6.19 -7.32
C GLY A 30 8.40 6.72 -8.57
N GLN A 31 9.49 7.48 -8.42
CA GLN A 31 10.24 8.08 -9.52
C GLN A 31 11.12 7.08 -10.28
N VAL A 32 11.49 5.97 -9.62
CA VAL A 32 12.42 4.97 -10.17
C VAL A 32 11.72 3.71 -10.66
N LEU A 33 10.41 3.56 -10.39
CA LEU A 33 9.64 2.41 -10.84
C LEU A 33 9.54 2.37 -12.38
N PRO A 34 9.60 1.18 -12.99
CA PRO A 34 9.31 1.02 -14.40
C PRO A 34 7.83 1.25 -14.68
N PHE A 35 7.46 1.57 -15.93
CA PHE A 35 6.06 1.72 -16.36
C PHE A 35 5.17 0.52 -16.06
N LYS A 36 5.74 -0.67 -15.84
CA LYS A 36 5.00 -1.87 -15.51
C LYS A 36 5.76 -2.75 -14.52
N LEU A 37 5.06 -3.23 -13.49
CA LEU A 37 5.48 -4.30 -12.60
C LEU A 37 4.49 -5.46 -12.66
N GLU A 38 5.00 -6.68 -12.55
CA GLU A 38 4.18 -7.87 -12.32
C GLU A 38 3.80 -8.00 -10.83
N TYR A 39 4.64 -7.50 -9.93
CA TYR A 39 4.42 -7.56 -8.48
C TYR A 39 5.15 -6.43 -7.73
N LEU A 40 4.44 -5.77 -6.81
CA LEU A 40 5.00 -4.85 -5.82
C LEU A 40 4.40 -5.16 -4.45
N ASP A 41 5.26 -5.31 -3.45
CA ASP A 41 4.86 -5.58 -2.06
C ASP A 41 5.61 -4.63 -1.11
N LEU A 42 4.85 -3.84 -0.36
CA LEU A 42 5.34 -2.80 0.52
C LEU A 42 4.89 -3.10 1.95
N VAL A 43 5.85 -3.42 2.82
CA VAL A 43 5.64 -3.68 4.24
C VAL A 43 6.33 -2.53 5.01
N LEU A 44 5.55 -1.48 5.32
CA LEU A 44 6.06 -0.16 5.72
C LEU A 44 5.25 0.44 6.87
N HIS A 45 5.81 1.47 7.52
CA HIS A 45 5.08 2.36 8.44
C HIS A 45 4.72 3.65 7.70
N ILE A 46 3.51 3.71 7.17
CA ILE A 46 3.15 4.69 6.14
C ILE A 46 2.67 6.00 6.76
N LYS A 47 3.35 7.10 6.42
CA LYS A 47 2.83 8.46 6.58
C LYS A 47 2.02 8.84 5.34
N MET A 48 0.81 9.37 5.58
CA MET A 48 -0.14 9.75 4.53
C MET A 48 0.45 10.71 3.49
N SER A 49 1.16 11.75 3.92
CA SER A 49 1.80 12.73 3.03
C SER A 49 2.82 12.08 2.09
N ASP A 50 3.63 11.17 2.61
CA ASP A 50 4.66 10.49 1.81
C ASP A 50 4.04 9.45 0.88
N PHE A 51 2.96 8.79 1.30
CA PHE A 51 2.21 7.88 0.46
C PHE A 51 1.56 8.60 -0.73
N GLU A 52 1.01 9.79 -0.52
CA GLU A 52 0.49 10.62 -1.60
C GLU A 52 1.59 10.99 -2.61
N VAL A 53 2.80 11.32 -2.12
CA VAL A 53 3.97 11.58 -2.98
C VAL A 53 4.32 10.33 -3.79
N PHE A 54 4.38 9.15 -3.17
CA PHE A 54 4.60 7.88 -3.88
C PHE A 54 3.57 7.65 -4.98
N LEU A 55 2.28 7.84 -4.69
CA LEU A 55 1.18 7.60 -5.63
C LEU A 55 1.22 8.54 -6.83
N LYS A 56 1.56 9.82 -6.62
CA LYS A 56 1.75 10.83 -7.67
C LYS A 56 2.98 10.53 -8.51
N ASN A 57 4.11 10.25 -7.88
CA ASN A 57 5.37 9.99 -8.59
C ASN A 57 5.31 8.70 -9.40
N SER A 58 4.55 7.70 -8.93
CA SER A 58 4.36 6.44 -9.64
C SER A 58 3.24 6.47 -10.69
N GLN A 59 2.56 7.59 -10.95
CA GLN A 59 1.28 7.65 -11.71
C GLN A 59 1.26 6.89 -13.04
N ASP A 60 2.39 6.83 -13.75
CA ASP A 60 2.53 6.15 -15.04
C ASP A 60 2.88 4.65 -14.92
N THR A 61 3.06 4.16 -13.70
CA THR A 61 3.34 2.76 -13.40
C THR A 61 2.05 1.97 -13.22
N PHE A 62 1.90 0.91 -14.01
CA PHE A 62 0.90 -0.14 -13.82
C PHE A 62 1.49 -1.30 -13.00
N ILE A 63 0.79 -1.72 -11.95
CA ILE A 63 1.25 -2.77 -11.03
C ILE A 63 0.25 -3.92 -11.05
N LYS A 64 0.59 -5.05 -11.68
CA LYS A 64 -0.38 -6.15 -11.81
C LYS A 64 -0.85 -6.67 -10.44
N LYS A 65 0.07 -6.93 -9.50
CA LYS A 65 -0.24 -7.32 -8.12
C LYS A 65 0.40 -6.32 -7.15
N LEU A 66 -0.43 -5.57 -6.42
CA LEU A 66 0.01 -4.58 -5.44
C LEU A 66 -0.37 -5.04 -4.04
N LEU A 67 0.61 -5.20 -3.16
CA LEU A 67 0.41 -5.52 -1.75
C LEU A 67 0.94 -4.36 -0.91
N ILE A 68 0.13 -3.92 0.05
CA ILE A 68 0.47 -2.83 0.98
C ILE A 68 0.10 -3.28 2.39
N ASN A 69 1.12 -3.41 3.25
CA ASN A 69 0.97 -3.67 4.67
C ASN A 69 1.45 -2.44 5.43
N ASN A 70 0.52 -1.75 6.09
CA ASN A 70 0.79 -0.54 6.86
C ASN A 70 0.78 -0.81 8.37
N PHE A 71 1.94 -0.68 9.02
CA PHE A 71 2.11 -0.85 10.46
C PHE A 71 2.10 0.48 11.22
N ASN A 72 1.44 1.51 10.67
CA ASN A 72 1.29 2.79 11.35
C ASN A 72 -0.12 2.92 11.93
N ASP A 73 -0.21 2.90 13.26
CA ASP A 73 -1.35 2.47 14.08
C ASP A 73 -2.64 3.30 14.01
N LEU A 74 -2.68 4.37 13.21
CA LEU A 74 -3.75 5.37 13.35
C LEU A 74 -4.40 5.83 12.04
N LYS A 75 -4.01 5.30 10.87
CA LYS A 75 -4.36 5.94 9.57
C LYS A 75 -4.79 5.00 8.44
N GLY A 76 -5.16 3.76 8.73
CA GLY A 76 -5.56 2.80 7.69
C GLY A 76 -6.70 3.27 6.78
N GLN A 77 -7.71 3.93 7.34
CA GLN A 77 -8.84 4.48 6.55
C GLN A 77 -8.39 5.64 5.63
N ASP A 78 -7.50 6.50 6.11
CA ASP A 78 -6.94 7.57 5.30
C ASP A 78 -6.16 6.99 4.11
N ILE A 79 -5.29 6.00 4.34
CA ILE A 79 -4.53 5.33 3.28
C ILE A 79 -5.46 4.65 2.26
N LEU A 80 -6.53 4.00 2.71
CA LEU A 80 -7.50 3.36 1.83
C LEU A 80 -8.15 4.36 0.86
N SER A 81 -8.49 5.56 1.33
CA SER A 81 -9.08 6.61 0.48
C SER A 81 -8.14 7.00 -0.68
N TYR A 82 -6.84 7.05 -0.43
CA TYR A 82 -5.82 7.30 -1.45
C TYR A 82 -5.65 6.13 -2.41
N ILE A 83 -5.69 4.89 -1.91
CA ILE A 83 -5.69 3.70 -2.77
C ILE A 83 -6.90 3.75 -3.72
N LYS A 84 -8.08 4.10 -3.22
CA LYS A 84 -9.28 4.25 -4.06
C LYS A 84 -9.08 5.33 -5.13
N GLU A 85 -8.60 6.51 -4.76
CA GLU A 85 -8.45 7.63 -5.68
C GLU A 85 -7.38 7.38 -6.75
N TYR A 86 -6.20 6.95 -6.35
CA TYR A 86 -5.02 6.90 -7.22
C TYR A 86 -4.79 5.54 -7.86
N ILE A 87 -5.27 4.44 -7.28
CA ILE A 87 -5.08 3.08 -7.81
C ILE A 87 -6.38 2.55 -8.41
N MET A 88 -7.48 2.57 -7.65
CA MET A 88 -8.76 1.98 -8.07
C MET A 88 -9.40 2.75 -9.22
N LYS A 89 -9.71 4.03 -9.03
CA LYS A 89 -10.35 4.86 -10.07
C LYS A 89 -9.49 4.98 -11.33
N LYS A 90 -8.16 4.99 -11.16
CA LYS A 90 -7.18 5.06 -12.26
C LYS A 90 -6.86 3.68 -12.87
N LYS A 91 -7.40 2.58 -12.33
CA LYS A 91 -7.19 1.20 -12.80
C LYS A 91 -5.71 0.82 -12.92
N ARG A 92 -4.89 1.26 -11.96
CA ARG A 92 -3.43 1.07 -11.97
C ARG A 92 -2.97 -0.27 -11.39
N ALA A 93 -3.90 -1.10 -10.92
CA ALA A 93 -3.63 -2.45 -10.49
C ALA A 93 -4.68 -3.43 -10.98
N LYS A 94 -4.32 -4.72 -11.06
CA LYS A 94 -5.27 -5.82 -11.34
C LYS A 94 -5.65 -6.58 -10.07
N TYR A 95 -4.69 -6.77 -9.17
CA TYR A 95 -4.87 -7.41 -7.88
C TYR A 95 -4.35 -6.50 -6.78
N LEU A 96 -5.07 -6.42 -5.66
CA LEU A 96 -4.72 -5.60 -4.51
C LEU A 96 -4.87 -6.41 -3.22
N ALA A 97 -3.87 -6.37 -2.35
CA ALA A 97 -4.05 -6.68 -0.93
C ALA A 97 -3.68 -5.45 -0.11
N PHE A 98 -4.49 -5.13 0.89
CA PHE A 98 -4.23 -4.02 1.80
C PHE A 98 -4.53 -4.47 3.22
N MET A 99 -3.52 -4.36 4.08
CA MET A 99 -3.60 -4.64 5.51
C MET A 99 -3.10 -3.41 6.27
N TYR A 100 -3.73 -3.10 7.40
CA TYR A 100 -3.28 -2.05 8.29
C TYR A 100 -3.50 -2.39 9.76
N SER A 101 -2.63 -1.87 10.63
CA SER A 101 -2.84 -1.92 12.08
C SER A 101 -3.93 -0.94 12.52
N TYR A 102 -4.69 -1.31 13.55
CA TYR A 102 -5.68 -0.45 14.19
C TYR A 102 -5.63 -0.60 15.72
N GLU A 103 -6.03 0.47 16.42
CA GLU A 103 -6.03 0.50 17.88
C GLU A 103 -6.97 -0.57 18.46
N SER A 104 -6.45 -1.38 19.40
CA SER A 104 -7.29 -2.33 20.12
C SER A 104 -8.24 -1.58 21.04
N THR A 105 -9.51 -2.01 21.08
CA THR A 105 -10.43 -1.57 22.13
C THR A 105 -10.35 -2.44 23.39
N SER A 106 -9.42 -3.40 23.44
CA SER A 106 -9.18 -4.27 24.61
C SER A 106 -8.07 -3.72 25.50
N ASP A 107 -8.21 -3.89 26.81
CA ASP A 107 -7.20 -3.52 27.81
C ASP A 107 -5.88 -4.33 27.69
N ASP A 108 -5.83 -5.36 26.83
CA ASP A 108 -4.61 -6.06 26.46
C ASP A 108 -3.83 -5.27 25.39
N GLU A 109 -2.87 -4.46 25.86
CA GLU A 109 -1.97 -3.63 25.03
C GLU A 109 -1.00 -4.43 24.13
N ASP A 110 -0.90 -5.76 24.32
CA ASP A 110 0.11 -6.61 23.66
C ASP A 110 -0.36 -7.28 22.35
N ILE A 111 -1.59 -7.01 21.87
CA ILE A 111 -2.10 -7.60 20.62
C ILE A 111 -2.14 -6.54 19.51
N GLU A 112 -1.17 -6.63 18.59
CA GLU A 112 -1.26 -5.93 17.31
C GLU A 112 -2.47 -6.45 16.52
N ASN A 113 -3.49 -5.61 16.38
CA ASN A 113 -4.68 -5.96 15.61
C ASN A 113 -4.55 -5.47 14.17
N TYR A 114 -4.73 -6.40 13.24
CA TYR A 114 -4.66 -6.15 11.81
C TYR A 114 -6.03 -6.25 11.17
N LYS A 115 -6.31 -5.32 10.27
CA LYS A 115 -7.51 -5.37 9.44
C LYS A 115 -7.13 -5.53 7.97
N GLU A 116 -7.68 -6.57 7.37
CA GLU A 116 -7.51 -6.85 5.95
C GLU A 116 -8.68 -6.30 5.16
N LEU A 117 -8.39 -5.60 4.06
CA LEU A 117 -9.41 -5.05 3.16
C LEU A 117 -10.33 -6.15 2.58
N ALA A 118 -9.78 -7.35 2.34
CA ALA A 118 -10.53 -8.48 1.82
C ALA A 118 -11.65 -8.97 2.77
N SER A 119 -11.58 -8.64 4.06
CA SER A 119 -12.62 -8.95 5.05
C SER A 119 -13.82 -7.98 4.99
N MET A 120 -13.68 -6.83 4.31
CA MET A 120 -14.70 -5.78 4.26
C MET A 120 -15.60 -5.98 3.03
N LYS A 121 -16.79 -6.57 3.23
CA LYS A 121 -17.69 -6.96 2.13
C LYS A 121 -18.02 -5.82 1.16
N ASP A 122 -18.36 -4.64 1.69
CA ASP A 122 -18.74 -3.49 0.85
C ASP A 122 -17.57 -2.98 0.02
N GLU A 123 -16.37 -2.96 0.61
CA GLU A 123 -15.12 -2.61 -0.08
C GLU A 123 -14.80 -3.63 -1.19
N VAL A 124 -14.92 -4.93 -0.90
CA VAL A 124 -14.71 -6.00 -1.88
C VAL A 124 -15.61 -5.81 -3.10
N GLU A 125 -16.89 -5.51 -2.90
CA GLU A 125 -17.83 -5.27 -3.99
C GLU A 125 -17.50 -3.97 -4.75
N GLU A 126 -17.11 -2.90 -4.05
CA GLU A 126 -16.69 -1.66 -4.70
C GLU A 126 -15.48 -1.87 -5.62
N PHE A 127 -14.40 -2.50 -5.14
CA PHE A 127 -13.20 -2.75 -5.94
C PHE A 127 -13.47 -3.64 -7.16
N LYS A 128 -14.39 -4.62 -7.04
CA LYS A 128 -14.82 -5.46 -8.16
C LYS A 128 -15.46 -4.64 -9.29
N LEU A 129 -16.25 -3.60 -8.98
CA LEU A 129 -16.86 -2.72 -9.99
C LEU A 129 -15.81 -1.99 -10.84
N TYR A 130 -14.62 -1.74 -10.29
CA TYR A 130 -13.50 -1.14 -11.01
C TYR A 130 -12.59 -2.17 -11.71
N GLY A 131 -12.90 -3.46 -11.62
CA GLY A 131 -12.13 -4.55 -12.23
C GLY A 131 -10.88 -4.94 -11.44
N ILE A 132 -10.80 -4.57 -10.16
CA ILE A 132 -9.71 -4.95 -9.26
C ILE A 132 -10.14 -6.14 -8.42
N LYS A 133 -9.29 -7.16 -8.36
CA LYS A 133 -9.52 -8.33 -7.51
C LYS A 133 -8.74 -8.20 -6.20
N LEU A 134 -9.44 -8.21 -5.08
CA LEU A 134 -8.79 -8.31 -3.77
C LEU A 134 -8.21 -9.72 -3.57
N LEU A 135 -7.03 -9.78 -2.94
CA LEU A 135 -6.30 -11.01 -2.61
C LEU A 135 -6.52 -11.42 -1.16
#